data_AF-A0A537K0U9-F1
#
_entry.id   AF-A0A537K0U9-F1
#
_cell.length_a   1.000
_cell.length_b   1.000
_cell.length_c   1.000
_cell.angle_alpha   90.00
_cell.angle_beta   90.00
_cell.angle_gamma   90.00
#
_symmetry.space_group_name_H-M   'P 1'
#
loop_
_entity.id
_entity.type
_entity.pdbx_description
1 polymer ?
#
loop_
_entity_poly.entity_id
_entity_poly.type
_entity_poly.pdbx_seq_one_letter_code
_entity_poly.pdbx_strand_id
1 'polypeptide(L)'
;MSYVRLKHTLAEIALDAVAHPGPAPTAALLLAYAKMSRRRPSVPLAALARAAGVAPADAARALSATGLFGGPDGAGRIALSASFRPFAPYLSRQAARVRTALRLLGSSQRLAVPVEIRAAALFNAGLYFECHEYLEDIWRASAGPERSFYHGLVQAAAGLYHFEKGNAHGTRSLLGKAIAKLEPYAPAYREVDVAALLIGLRGVLNRLNGAPAALRPDSAGKPSVFLESVGTPPSTRR
;
A
#
# COMPACT_ATOMS: atom_id res chain seq x y z
N MET A 1 0.36 -22.05 2.57
CA MET A 1 0.24 -21.54 1.18
C MET A 1 -0.85 -20.49 1.01
N SER A 2 -2.04 -20.64 1.62
CA SER A 2 -3.19 -19.73 1.41
C SER A 2 -2.97 -18.26 1.81
N TYR A 3 -2.27 -17.98 2.92
CA TYR A 3 -1.96 -16.59 3.31
C TYR A 3 -1.08 -15.88 2.28
N VAL A 4 -0.02 -16.54 1.82
CA VAL A 4 0.94 -15.98 0.86
C VAL A 4 0.22 -15.64 -0.44
N ARG A 5 -0.58 -16.58 -0.97
CA ARG A 5 -1.39 -16.35 -2.16
C ARG A 5 -2.33 -15.15 -1.99
N LEU A 6 -3.09 -15.09 -0.89
CA LEU A 6 -4.00 -13.98 -0.61
C LEU A 6 -3.27 -12.63 -0.53
N LYS A 7 -2.12 -12.59 0.15
CA LYS A 7 -1.29 -11.38 0.24
C LYS A 7 -0.86 -10.88 -1.14
N HIS A 8 -0.30 -11.76 -1.98
CA HIS A 8 0.18 -11.37 -3.31
C HIS A 8 -0.97 -10.98 -4.24
N THR A 9 -2.07 -11.73 -4.27
CA THR A 9 -3.24 -11.36 -5.10
C THR A 9 -3.84 -10.02 -4.69
N LEU A 10 -3.92 -9.72 -3.38
CA LEU A 10 -4.38 -8.40 -2.92
C LEU A 10 -3.39 -7.28 -3.29
N ALA A 11 -2.09 -7.57 -3.28
CA ALA A 11 -1.07 -6.61 -3.70
C ALA A 11 -1.17 -6.30 -5.19
N GLU A 12 -1.29 -7.32 -6.04
CA GLU A 12 -1.50 -7.17 -7.49
C GLU A 12 -2.72 -6.29 -7.80
N ILE A 13 -3.87 -6.56 -7.14
CA ILE A 13 -5.10 -5.78 -7.33
C ILE A 13 -4.94 -4.33 -6.85
N ALA A 14 -4.22 -4.12 -5.75
CA ALA A 14 -3.94 -2.79 -5.22
C ALA A 14 -3.03 -1.99 -6.16
N LEU A 15 -1.97 -2.62 -6.69
CA LEU A 15 -1.03 -2.00 -7.62
C LEU A 15 -1.68 -1.67 -8.96
N ASP A 16 -2.50 -2.57 -9.50
CA ASP A 16 -3.29 -2.31 -10.71
C ASP A 16 -4.20 -1.09 -10.53
N ALA A 17 -4.95 -1.03 -9.43
CA ALA A 17 -5.83 0.09 -9.13
C ALA A 17 -5.08 1.41 -8.91
N VAL A 18 -3.87 1.36 -8.35
CA VAL A 18 -3.02 2.53 -8.17
C VAL A 18 -2.34 2.94 -9.47
N ALA A 19 -2.05 2.03 -10.41
CA ALA A 19 -1.39 2.32 -11.68
C ALA A 19 -2.33 2.97 -12.70
N HIS A 20 -3.56 2.47 -12.81
CA HIS A 20 -4.52 2.87 -13.83
C HIS A 20 -5.64 3.76 -13.25
N PRO A 21 -5.66 5.09 -13.48
CA PRO A 21 -6.70 5.99 -12.96
C PRO A 21 -8.09 5.82 -13.62
N GLY A 22 -8.35 4.68 -14.26
CA GLY A 22 -9.64 4.29 -14.84
C GLY A 22 -10.46 3.38 -13.92
N PRO A 23 -11.51 2.74 -14.46
CA PRO A 23 -12.28 1.75 -13.70
C PRO A 23 -11.35 0.60 -13.28
N ALA A 24 -11.15 0.42 -11.98
CA ALA A 24 -10.46 -0.73 -11.38
C ALA A 24 -11.51 -1.68 -10.79
N PRO A 25 -12.25 -2.44 -11.62
CA PRO A 25 -13.45 -3.17 -11.21
C PRO A 25 -13.17 -4.18 -10.10
N THR A 26 -12.04 -4.90 -10.19
CA THR A 26 -11.65 -5.89 -9.18
C THR A 26 -11.38 -5.25 -7.82
N ALA A 27 -10.68 -4.11 -7.80
CA ALA A 27 -10.46 -3.36 -6.56
C ALA A 27 -11.77 -2.81 -6.00
N ALA A 28 -12.64 -2.24 -6.84
CA ALA A 28 -13.96 -1.76 -6.44
C ALA A 28 -14.82 -2.88 -5.82
N LEU A 29 -14.81 -4.07 -6.42
CA LEU A 29 -15.47 -5.27 -5.90
C LEU A 29 -14.90 -5.69 -4.55
N LEU A 30 -13.57 -5.72 -4.37
CA LEU A 30 -12.96 -6.03 -3.08
C LEU A 30 -13.30 -5.01 -1.99
N LEU A 31 -13.29 -3.72 -2.33
CA LEU A 31 -13.68 -2.64 -1.41
C LEU A 31 -15.13 -2.78 -0.97
N ALA A 32 -16.03 -3.07 -1.91
CA ALA A 32 -17.45 -3.29 -1.63
C ALA A 32 -17.64 -4.57 -0.80
N TYR A 33 -16.95 -5.66 -1.14
CA TYR A 33 -17.02 -6.93 -0.40
C TYR A 33 -16.56 -6.73 1.04
N ALA A 34 -15.38 -6.12 1.26
CA ALA A 34 -14.85 -5.85 2.59
C ALA A 34 -15.77 -4.98 3.46
N LYS A 35 -16.58 -4.10 2.85
CA LYS A 35 -17.59 -3.30 3.55
C LYS A 35 -18.80 -4.15 3.93
N MET A 36 -19.31 -4.94 2.99
CA MET A 36 -20.55 -5.73 3.16
C MET A 36 -20.34 -6.98 4.02
N SER A 37 -19.15 -7.59 3.95
CA SER A 37 -18.85 -8.86 4.61
C SER A 37 -18.55 -8.72 6.11
N ARG A 38 -18.59 -7.50 6.67
CA ARG A 38 -18.30 -7.21 8.09
C ARG A 38 -19.22 -7.97 9.05
N ARG A 39 -20.48 -8.14 8.67
CA ARG A 39 -21.49 -8.84 9.49
C ARG A 39 -21.73 -10.27 9.06
N ARG A 40 -21.70 -10.54 7.75
CA ARG A 40 -21.93 -11.87 7.16
C ARG A 40 -20.93 -12.13 6.05
N PRO A 41 -20.14 -13.21 6.10
CA PRO A 41 -19.11 -13.49 5.08
C PRO A 41 -19.68 -13.65 3.67
N SER A 42 -20.87 -14.24 3.53
CA SER A 42 -21.56 -14.37 2.25
C SER A 42 -22.41 -13.13 1.99
N VAL A 43 -22.22 -12.48 0.83
CA VAL A 43 -22.89 -11.24 0.43
C VAL A 43 -23.65 -11.42 -0.90
N PRO A 44 -24.78 -10.71 -1.13
CA PRO A 44 -25.49 -10.81 -2.40
C PRO A 44 -24.65 -10.26 -3.55
N LEU A 45 -24.38 -11.07 -4.59
CA LEU A 45 -23.55 -10.67 -5.73
C LEU A 45 -24.11 -9.45 -6.45
N ALA A 46 -25.42 -9.39 -6.65
CA ALA A 46 -26.07 -8.25 -7.31
C ALA A 46 -25.86 -6.93 -6.55
N ALA A 47 -25.92 -6.95 -5.22
CA ALA A 47 -25.67 -5.77 -4.40
C ALA A 47 -24.19 -5.36 -4.41
N LEU A 48 -23.29 -6.36 -4.41
CA LEU A 48 -21.85 -6.16 -4.55
C LEU A 48 -21.49 -5.51 -5.89
N ALA A 49 -22.02 -6.05 -6.98
CA ALA A 49 -21.81 -5.58 -8.35
C ALA A 49 -22.29 -4.12 -8.53
N ARG A 50 -23.52 -3.81 -8.05
CA ARG A 50 -24.04 -2.44 -8.04
C ARG A 50 -23.13 -1.48 -7.27
N ALA A 51 -22.65 -1.87 -6.09
CA ALA A 51 -21.77 -1.03 -5.28
C ALA A 51 -20.40 -0.78 -5.95
N ALA A 52 -19.95 -1.70 -6.81
CA ALA A 52 -18.72 -1.57 -7.58
C ALA A 52 -18.93 -0.96 -8.99
N GLY A 53 -20.17 -0.65 -9.39
CA GLY A 53 -20.47 -0.07 -10.70
C GLY A 53 -20.25 -1.03 -11.87
N VAL A 54 -20.39 -2.34 -11.66
CA VAL A 54 -20.16 -3.38 -12.69
C VAL A 54 -21.39 -4.28 -12.85
N ALA A 55 -21.53 -4.93 -14.01
CA ALA A 55 -22.59 -5.92 -14.21
C ALA A 55 -22.37 -7.16 -13.33
N PRO A 56 -23.45 -7.82 -12.81
CA PRO A 56 -23.29 -8.99 -11.94
C PRO A 56 -22.50 -10.15 -12.55
N ALA A 57 -22.64 -10.41 -13.85
CA ALA A 57 -21.88 -11.45 -14.54
C ALA A 57 -20.38 -11.14 -14.57
N ASP A 58 -20.01 -9.88 -14.82
CA ASP A 58 -18.62 -9.43 -14.82
C ASP A 58 -18.04 -9.41 -13.40
N ALA A 59 -18.86 -9.05 -12.40
CA ALA A 59 -18.49 -9.13 -11.00
C ALA A 59 -18.14 -10.57 -10.59
N ALA A 60 -18.97 -11.55 -10.96
CA ALA A 60 -18.69 -12.95 -10.69
C ALA A 60 -17.38 -13.39 -11.38
N ARG A 61 -17.23 -13.08 -12.67
CA ARG A 61 -16.05 -13.44 -13.45
C ARG A 61 -14.77 -12.85 -12.86
N ALA A 62 -14.78 -11.56 -12.53
CA ALA A 62 -13.64 -10.86 -11.94
C ALA A 62 -13.27 -11.45 -10.56
N LEU A 63 -14.25 -11.68 -9.68
CA LEU A 63 -14.00 -12.27 -8.36
C LEU A 63 -13.48 -13.71 -8.46
N SER A 64 -14.04 -14.52 -9.35
CA SER A 64 -13.55 -15.88 -9.60
C SER A 64 -12.14 -15.89 -10.19
N ALA A 65 -11.80 -14.94 -11.07
CA ALA A 65 -10.47 -14.82 -11.67
C ALA A 65 -9.36 -14.53 -10.64
N THR A 66 -9.68 -13.85 -9.52
CA THR A 66 -8.72 -13.70 -8.41
C THR A 66 -8.37 -15.04 -7.75
N GLY A 67 -9.24 -16.05 -7.90
CA GLY A 67 -9.17 -17.31 -7.20
C GLY A 67 -9.32 -17.22 -5.68
N LEU A 68 -9.66 -16.05 -5.12
CA LEU A 68 -9.93 -15.85 -3.69
C LEU A 68 -11.38 -16.18 -3.32
N PHE A 69 -12.29 -16.13 -4.29
CA PHE A 69 -13.72 -16.32 -4.13
C PHE A 69 -14.18 -17.61 -4.82
N GLY A 70 -15.21 -18.23 -4.24
CA GLY A 70 -15.98 -19.24 -4.96
C GLY A 70 -16.93 -18.59 -5.97
N GLY A 71 -17.54 -19.41 -6.83
CA GLY A 71 -18.68 -18.97 -7.63
C GLY A 71 -19.87 -18.59 -6.74
N PRO A 72 -20.85 -17.82 -7.26
CA PRO A 72 -22.07 -17.55 -6.54
C PRO A 72 -22.83 -18.85 -6.21
N ASP A 73 -23.42 -18.93 -5.01
CA ASP A 73 -24.28 -20.04 -4.61
C ASP A 73 -25.66 -19.98 -5.31
N GLY A 74 -26.50 -21.00 -5.10
CA GLY A 74 -27.84 -21.06 -5.69
C GLY A 74 -28.77 -19.90 -5.28
N ALA A 75 -28.42 -19.14 -4.24
CA ALA A 75 -29.11 -17.93 -3.82
C ALA A 75 -28.47 -16.63 -4.37
N GLY A 76 -27.51 -16.75 -5.31
CA GLY A 76 -26.82 -15.63 -5.93
C GLY A 76 -25.89 -14.87 -4.97
N ARG A 77 -25.33 -15.55 -3.97
CA ARG A 77 -24.42 -14.95 -2.98
C ARG A 77 -22.99 -15.42 -3.17
N ILE A 78 -22.04 -14.56 -2.83
CA ILE A 78 -20.61 -14.83 -3.00
C ILE A 78 -19.86 -14.62 -1.68
N ALA A 79 -18.82 -15.42 -1.46
CA ALA A 79 -17.96 -15.37 -0.30
C ALA A 79 -16.52 -15.78 -0.65
N LEU A 80 -15.58 -15.45 0.23
CA LEU A 80 -14.23 -16.04 0.19
C LEU A 80 -14.31 -17.57 0.23
N SER A 81 -13.48 -18.22 -0.60
CA SER A 81 -13.26 -19.66 -0.55
C SER A 81 -12.77 -20.06 0.86
N ALA A 82 -13.10 -21.28 1.30
CA ALA A 82 -12.89 -21.73 2.67
C ALA A 82 -11.45 -21.51 3.18
N SER A 83 -10.46 -21.75 2.31
CA SER A 83 -9.03 -21.58 2.60
C SER A 83 -8.60 -20.13 2.88
N PHE A 84 -9.41 -19.13 2.49
CA PHE A 84 -9.12 -17.71 2.69
C PHE A 84 -9.95 -17.06 3.80
N ARG A 85 -11.01 -17.72 4.29
CA ARG A 85 -11.88 -17.18 5.34
C ARG A 85 -11.14 -16.78 6.62
N PRO A 86 -10.14 -17.53 7.12
CA PRO A 86 -9.36 -17.11 8.29
C PRO A 86 -8.62 -15.77 8.10
N PHE A 87 -8.38 -15.35 6.86
CA PHE A 87 -7.67 -14.11 6.52
C PHE A 87 -8.60 -12.96 6.13
N ALA A 88 -9.92 -13.10 6.31
CA ALA A 88 -10.89 -12.03 6.06
C ALA A 88 -10.57 -10.70 6.80
N PRO A 89 -10.03 -10.70 8.04
CA PRO A 89 -9.57 -9.47 8.68
C PRO A 89 -8.39 -8.80 7.95
N TYR A 90 -7.46 -9.59 7.41
CA TYR A 90 -6.35 -9.08 6.60
C TYR A 90 -6.88 -8.43 5.32
N LEU A 91 -7.78 -9.11 4.59
CA LEU A 91 -8.44 -8.56 3.39
C LEU A 91 -9.15 -7.24 3.72
N SER A 92 -9.93 -7.21 4.80
CA SER A 92 -10.70 -6.03 5.19
C SER A 92 -9.79 -4.83 5.52
N ARG A 93 -8.65 -5.10 6.16
CA ARG A 93 -7.63 -4.08 6.43
C ARG A 93 -6.98 -3.59 5.14
N GLN A 94 -6.52 -4.50 4.27
CA GLN A 94 -5.90 -4.10 2.99
C GLN A 94 -6.88 -3.32 2.12
N ALA A 95 -8.14 -3.73 2.02
CA ALA A 95 -9.18 -2.99 1.32
C ALA A 95 -9.36 -1.57 1.88
N ALA A 96 -9.39 -1.41 3.21
CA ALA A 96 -9.45 -0.08 3.82
C ALA A 96 -8.25 0.79 3.44
N ARG A 97 -7.04 0.21 3.41
CA ARG A 97 -5.81 0.90 3.01
C ARG A 97 -5.78 1.26 1.52
N VAL A 98 -6.21 0.36 0.63
CA VAL A 98 -6.36 0.65 -0.81
C VAL A 98 -7.30 1.84 -1.02
N ARG A 99 -8.45 1.88 -0.33
CA ARG A 99 -9.33 3.05 -0.39
C ARG A 99 -8.63 4.35 0.06
N THR A 100 -7.80 4.29 1.08
CA THR A 100 -7.00 5.45 1.52
C THR A 100 -5.99 5.86 0.45
N ALA A 101 -5.24 4.93 -0.13
CA ALA A 101 -4.27 5.21 -1.19
C ALA A 101 -4.95 5.86 -2.41
N LEU A 102 -6.07 5.30 -2.88
CA LEU A 102 -6.85 5.86 -3.99
C LEU A 102 -7.38 7.27 -3.69
N ARG A 103 -7.75 7.55 -2.44
CA ARG A 103 -8.14 8.91 -2.02
C ARG A 103 -6.97 9.89 -2.03
N LEU A 104 -5.79 9.45 -1.60
CA LEU A 104 -4.57 10.28 -1.60
C LEU A 104 -4.12 10.64 -3.02
N LEU A 105 -4.32 9.74 -3.99
CA LEU A 105 -4.09 10.03 -5.40
C LEU A 105 -5.14 10.97 -6.00
N GLY A 106 -6.32 11.04 -5.35
CA GLY A 106 -7.48 11.78 -5.84
C GLY A 106 -8.05 11.21 -7.13
N SER A 107 -9.14 11.78 -7.61
CA SER A 107 -9.71 11.49 -8.94
C SER A 107 -8.87 12.07 -10.09
N SER A 108 -7.59 12.39 -9.83
CA SER A 108 -6.76 13.21 -10.70
C SER A 108 -6.64 12.55 -12.07
N GLN A 109 -7.40 13.09 -13.03
CA GLN A 109 -7.20 13.03 -14.48
C GLN A 109 -5.87 13.68 -14.91
N ARG A 110 -4.83 13.62 -14.07
CA ARG A 110 -3.51 14.14 -14.40
C ARG A 110 -2.86 13.15 -15.35
N LEU A 111 -2.58 13.64 -16.56
CA LEU A 111 -1.67 13.00 -17.49
C LEU A 111 -0.34 12.76 -16.75
N ALA A 112 -0.07 11.50 -16.43
CA ALA A 112 1.06 10.99 -15.65
C ALA A 112 1.19 11.47 -14.18
N VAL A 113 0.72 10.64 -13.23
CA VAL A 113 1.10 10.76 -11.81
C VAL A 113 2.54 10.28 -11.62
N PRO A 114 3.46 11.10 -11.06
CA PRO A 114 4.84 10.69 -10.80
C PRO A 114 4.94 9.45 -9.92
N VAL A 115 6.04 8.72 -10.08
CA VAL A 115 6.32 7.46 -9.37
C VAL A 115 6.27 7.66 -7.85
N GLU A 116 6.92 8.72 -7.36
CA GLU A 116 7.04 9.04 -5.94
C GLU A 116 5.68 9.32 -5.31
N ILE A 117 4.77 9.94 -6.05
CA ILE A 117 3.41 10.23 -5.58
C ILE A 117 2.63 8.93 -5.38
N ARG A 118 2.76 7.95 -6.29
CA ARG A 118 2.14 6.63 -6.14
C ARG A 118 2.75 5.84 -4.98
N ALA A 119 4.08 5.84 -4.89
CA ALA A 119 4.78 5.21 -3.78
C ALA A 119 4.39 5.81 -2.43
N ALA A 120 4.31 7.15 -2.33
CA ALA A 120 3.87 7.86 -1.14
C ALA A 120 2.41 7.54 -0.78
N ALA A 121 1.50 7.47 -1.76
CA ALA A 121 0.11 7.10 -1.51
C ALA A 121 -0.02 5.68 -0.93
N LEU A 122 0.71 4.71 -1.49
CA LEU A 122 0.78 3.35 -0.97
C LEU A 122 1.38 3.33 0.46
N PHE A 123 2.51 4.02 0.65
CA PHE A 123 3.23 4.06 1.92
C PHE A 123 2.38 4.70 3.03
N ASN A 124 1.79 5.86 2.78
CA ASN A 124 0.97 6.62 3.73
C ASN A 124 -0.34 5.90 4.05
N ALA A 125 -0.86 5.09 3.12
CA ALA A 125 -1.97 4.19 3.40
C ALA A 125 -1.57 2.97 4.25
N GLY A 126 -0.28 2.75 4.50
CA GLY A 126 0.26 1.57 5.18
C GLY A 126 0.29 0.32 4.32
N LEU A 127 0.19 0.45 2.99
CA LEU A 127 0.38 -0.62 2.02
C LEU A 127 1.87 -0.84 1.78
N TYR A 128 2.61 -1.15 2.84
CA TYR A 128 4.08 -1.21 2.79
C TYR A 128 4.61 -2.35 1.93
N PHE A 129 3.91 -3.49 1.90
CA PHE A 129 4.29 -4.59 1.01
C PHE A 129 4.08 -4.18 -0.45
N GLU A 130 2.93 -3.59 -0.77
CA GLU A 130 2.63 -3.10 -2.11
C GLU A 130 3.58 -1.97 -2.54
N CYS A 131 3.89 -1.03 -1.65
CA CYS A 131 4.87 0.03 -1.90
C CYS A 131 6.26 -0.54 -2.19
N HIS A 132 6.68 -1.58 -1.47
CA HIS A 132 7.90 -2.32 -1.75
C HIS A 132 7.89 -2.91 -3.16
N GLU A 133 6.86 -3.70 -3.50
CA GLU A 133 6.75 -4.35 -4.82
C GLU A 133 6.75 -3.30 -5.93
N TYR A 134 5.99 -2.20 -5.76
CA TYR A 134 5.96 -1.10 -6.72
C TYR A 134 7.33 -0.49 -6.97
N LEU A 135 8.05 -0.15 -5.90
CA LEU A 135 9.35 0.52 -5.98
C LEU A 135 10.49 -0.42 -6.40
N GLU A 136 10.34 -1.73 -6.24
CA GLU A 136 11.38 -2.69 -6.56
C GLU A 136 11.74 -2.68 -8.05
N ASP A 137 10.74 -2.63 -8.94
CA ASP A 137 10.96 -2.56 -10.38
C ASP A 137 11.63 -1.24 -10.80
N ILE A 138 11.20 -0.13 -10.20
CA ILE A 138 11.79 1.20 -10.42
C ILE A 138 13.25 1.21 -9.97
N TRP A 139 13.53 0.68 -8.78
CA TRP A 139 14.89 0.56 -8.28
C TRP A 139 15.75 -0.30 -9.21
N ARG A 140 15.25 -1.45 -9.67
CA ARG A 140 15.99 -2.33 -10.58
C ARG A 140 16.37 -1.62 -11.88
N ALA A 141 15.45 -0.82 -12.43
CA ALA A 141 15.65 -0.04 -13.65
C ALA A 141 16.50 1.24 -13.47
N SER A 142 16.58 1.78 -12.26
CA SER A 142 17.31 3.02 -11.97
C SER A 142 18.84 2.86 -11.98
N ALA A 143 19.54 3.94 -12.30
CA ALA A 143 21.00 4.04 -12.36
C ALA A 143 21.53 5.27 -11.60
N GLY A 144 22.84 5.33 -11.40
CA GLY A 144 23.50 6.47 -10.76
C GLY A 144 22.97 6.77 -9.34
N PRO A 145 22.89 8.04 -8.94
CA PRO A 145 22.39 8.44 -7.62
C PRO A 145 20.96 7.97 -7.35
N GLU A 146 20.08 7.88 -8.33
CA GLU A 146 18.68 7.48 -8.12
C GLU A 146 18.55 6.05 -7.62
N ARG A 147 19.48 5.17 -8.02
CA ARG A 147 19.46 3.77 -7.60
C ARG A 147 19.59 3.61 -6.11
N SER A 148 20.44 4.40 -5.45
CA SER A 148 20.57 4.33 -4.00
C SER A 148 19.33 4.93 -3.30
N PHE A 149 18.77 6.00 -3.85
CA PHE A 149 17.54 6.62 -3.34
C PHE A 149 16.35 5.66 -3.35
N TYR A 150 16.00 5.09 -4.51
CA TYR A 150 14.89 4.14 -4.61
C TYR A 150 15.12 2.88 -3.78
N HIS A 151 16.36 2.38 -3.70
CA HIS A 151 16.67 1.27 -2.80
C HIS A 151 16.42 1.62 -1.33
N GLY A 152 16.73 2.86 -0.93
CA GLY A 152 16.39 3.38 0.40
C GLY A 152 14.89 3.34 0.66
N LEU A 153 14.06 3.77 -0.30
CA LEU A 153 12.60 3.71 -0.19
C LEU A 153 12.06 2.27 -0.15
N VAL A 154 12.57 1.37 -0.98
CA VAL A 154 12.26 -0.08 -0.95
C VAL A 154 12.53 -0.66 0.44
N GLN A 155 13.70 -0.35 1.01
CA GLN A 155 14.08 -0.82 2.35
C GLN A 155 13.24 -0.18 3.46
N ALA A 156 12.84 1.08 3.33
CA ALA A 156 11.93 1.74 4.27
C ALA A 156 10.57 1.04 4.29
N ALA A 157 9.98 0.79 3.12
CA ALA A 157 8.72 0.08 2.99
C ALA A 157 8.82 -1.36 3.53
N ALA A 158 9.84 -2.12 3.15
CA ALA A 158 10.08 -3.46 3.67
C ALA A 158 10.27 -3.47 5.20
N GLY A 159 11.06 -2.53 5.74
CA GLY A 159 11.29 -2.41 7.17
C GLY A 159 10.01 -2.15 7.97
N LEU A 160 9.13 -1.28 7.47
CA LEU A 160 7.82 -1.06 8.10
C LEU A 160 6.86 -2.23 7.95
N TYR A 161 6.94 -2.99 6.84
CA TYR A 161 6.20 -4.25 6.72
C TYR A 161 6.68 -5.29 7.77
N HIS A 162 7.98 -5.38 8.02
CA HIS A 162 8.53 -6.20 9.11
C HIS A 162 8.07 -5.71 10.50
N PHE A 163 8.00 -4.39 10.69
CA PHE A 163 7.52 -3.79 11.93
C PHE A 163 6.07 -4.18 12.23
N GLU A 164 5.17 -4.09 11.22
CA GLU A 164 3.76 -4.50 11.38
C GLU A 164 3.59 -5.99 11.70
N LYS A 165 4.58 -6.82 11.37
CA LYS A 165 4.60 -8.25 11.67
C LYS A 165 5.29 -8.60 13.00
N GLY A 166 5.74 -7.60 13.76
CA GLY A 166 6.47 -7.81 15.01
C GLY A 166 7.90 -8.36 14.81
N ASN A 167 8.44 -8.31 13.59
CA ASN A 167 9.81 -8.75 13.34
C ASN A 167 10.79 -7.59 13.63
N ALA A 168 11.16 -7.46 14.90
CA ALA A 168 12.03 -6.39 15.37
C ALA A 168 13.43 -6.44 14.71
N HIS A 169 14.02 -7.64 14.57
CA HIS A 169 15.34 -7.79 13.96
C HIS A 169 15.34 -7.32 12.50
N GLY A 170 14.37 -7.80 11.70
CA GLY A 170 14.22 -7.39 10.30
C GLY A 170 13.95 -5.89 10.18
N THR A 171 13.14 -5.33 11.08
CA THR A 171 12.87 -3.89 11.11
C THR A 171 14.15 -3.08 11.34
N ARG A 172 14.95 -3.41 12.37
CA ARG A 172 16.20 -2.71 12.69
C ARG A 172 17.18 -2.74 11.50
N SER A 173 17.36 -3.92 10.92
CA SER A 173 18.27 -4.12 9.79
C SER A 173 17.85 -3.30 8.57
N LEU A 174 16.58 -3.38 8.16
CA LEU A 174 16.10 -2.71 6.95
C LEU A 174 15.98 -1.21 7.12
N LEU A 175 15.43 -0.72 8.23
CA LEU A 175 15.30 0.72 8.45
C LEU A 175 16.65 1.40 8.68
N GLY A 176 17.61 0.74 9.34
CA GLY A 176 18.98 1.27 9.46
C GLY A 176 19.65 1.46 8.09
N LYS A 177 19.51 0.47 7.20
CA LYS A 177 20.01 0.58 5.81
C LYS A 177 19.25 1.63 5.00
N ALA A 178 17.93 1.71 5.15
CA ALA A 178 17.11 2.71 4.48
C ALA A 178 17.55 4.13 4.86
N ILE A 179 17.71 4.40 6.16
CA ILE A 179 18.16 5.70 6.69
C ILE A 179 19.53 6.07 6.10
N ALA A 180 20.51 5.17 6.18
CA ALA A 180 21.86 5.42 5.65
C ALA A 180 21.86 5.73 4.13
N LYS A 181 20.94 5.11 3.38
CA LYS A 181 20.78 5.37 1.95
C LYS A 181 20.06 6.67 1.64
N LEU A 182 19.10 7.08 2.46
CA LEU A 182 18.26 8.26 2.21
C LEU A 182 18.88 9.55 2.75
N GLU A 183 19.74 9.48 3.76
CA GLU A 183 20.38 10.64 4.39
C GLU A 183 21.08 11.62 3.43
N PRO A 184 21.82 11.17 2.39
CA PRO A 184 22.43 12.08 1.42
C PRO A 184 21.45 12.89 0.56
N TYR A 185 20.15 12.53 0.57
CA TYR A 185 19.10 13.15 -0.23
C TYR A 185 18.24 14.13 0.59
N ALA A 186 18.59 14.38 1.85
CA ALA A 186 17.93 15.38 2.69
C ALA A 186 18.30 16.82 2.23
N PRO A 187 17.40 17.81 2.41
CA PRO A 187 16.09 17.69 3.06
C PRO A 187 15.00 17.11 2.15
N ALA A 188 15.13 17.23 0.82
CA ALA A 188 14.17 16.73 -0.14
C ALA A 188 14.85 16.24 -1.43
N TYR A 189 14.26 15.24 -2.07
CA TYR A 189 14.72 14.73 -3.36
C TYR A 189 13.55 14.13 -4.13
N ARG A 190 13.46 14.46 -5.42
CA ARG A 190 12.24 14.24 -6.23
C ARG A 190 11.04 14.87 -5.52
N GLU A 191 9.91 14.18 -5.46
CA GLU A 191 8.69 14.65 -4.78
C GLU A 191 8.67 14.27 -3.29
N VAL A 192 9.78 13.83 -2.69
CA VAL A 192 9.82 13.30 -1.32
C VAL A 192 10.48 14.29 -0.36
N ASP A 193 9.78 14.64 0.72
CA ASP A 193 10.38 15.21 1.93
C ASP A 193 11.17 14.13 2.66
N VAL A 194 12.47 14.07 2.36
CA VAL A 194 13.40 13.08 2.88
C VAL A 194 13.67 13.32 4.36
N ALA A 195 13.75 14.58 4.80
CA ALA A 195 13.98 14.92 6.20
C ALA A 195 12.84 14.40 7.09
N ALA A 196 11.58 14.65 6.72
CA ALA A 196 10.42 14.17 7.46
C ALA A 196 10.34 12.64 7.47
N LEU A 197 10.64 11.99 6.34
CA LEU A 197 10.70 10.53 6.27
C LEU A 197 11.76 9.99 7.24
N LEU A 198 12.98 10.52 7.22
CA LEU A 198 14.08 10.11 8.10
C LEU A 198 13.72 10.27 9.59
N ILE A 199 13.08 11.38 9.97
CA ILE A 199 12.56 11.59 11.33
C ILE A 199 11.59 10.47 11.72
N GLY A 200 10.63 10.16 10.84
CA GLY A 200 9.67 9.09 11.07
C GLY A 200 10.34 7.72 11.24
N LEU A 201 11.26 7.36 10.35
CA LEU A 201 11.97 6.07 10.40
C LEU A 201 12.81 5.93 11.68
N ARG A 202 13.53 6.99 12.08
CA ARG A 202 14.28 7.04 13.35
C ARG A 202 13.35 6.89 14.56
N GLY A 203 12.16 7.52 14.53
CA GLY A 203 11.14 7.36 15.56
C GLY A 203 10.69 5.90 15.74
N VAL A 204 10.56 5.14 14.64
CA VAL A 204 10.25 3.69 14.71
C VAL A 204 11.37 2.91 15.39
N LEU A 205 12.64 3.15 15.02
CA LEU A 205 13.79 2.48 15.62
C LEU A 205 13.92 2.80 17.11
N ASN A 206 13.70 4.05 17.52
CA ASN A 206 13.75 4.47 18.92
C ASN A 206 12.69 3.75 19.76
N ARG A 207 11.45 3.62 19.25
CA ARG A 207 10.40 2.84 19.93
C ARG A 207 10.77 1.37 20.09
N LEU A 208 11.39 0.77 19.08
CA LEU A 208 11.86 -0.63 19.16
C LEU A 208 13.02 -0.83 20.15
N ASN A 209 13.75 0.22 20.51
CA ASN A 209 14.88 0.18 21.45
C ASN A 209 14.46 0.46 22.90
N GLY A 210 13.18 0.70 23.18
CA GLY A 210 12.69 0.95 24.55
C GLY A 210 12.97 2.35 25.10
N ALA A 211 13.21 3.35 24.23
CA ALA A 211 13.25 4.74 24.67
C ALA A 211 11.88 5.17 25.24
N PRO A 212 11.83 5.94 26.35
CA PRO A 212 10.57 6.31 27.00
C PRO A 212 9.64 7.01 26.02
N ALA A 213 8.45 6.45 25.85
CA ALA A 213 7.44 6.91 24.92
C ALA A 213 6.80 8.20 25.44
N ALA A 214 7.01 9.31 24.73
CA ALA A 214 6.00 10.36 24.72
C ALA A 214 4.80 9.85 23.91
N LEU A 215 3.79 9.38 24.66
CA LEU A 215 2.36 9.26 24.32
C LEU A 215 1.90 8.20 23.30
N ARG A 216 1.12 7.26 23.86
CA ARG A 216 0.01 6.40 23.36
C ARG A 216 0.01 5.88 21.90
N PRO A 217 -0.30 4.58 21.67
CA PRO A 217 -0.58 4.05 20.35
C PRO A 217 -2.04 4.34 19.98
N ASP A 218 -2.28 5.53 19.45
CA ASP A 218 -3.34 5.73 18.48
C ASP A 218 -2.73 6.12 17.13
N SER A 219 -3.56 6.18 16.12
CA SER A 219 -3.23 6.17 14.69
C SER A 219 -2.39 7.35 14.14
N ALA A 220 -1.68 8.10 14.98
CA ALA A 220 -0.88 9.28 14.60
C ALA A 220 0.66 9.05 14.54
N GLY A 221 1.17 7.83 14.79
CA GLY A 221 2.61 7.56 14.96
C GLY A 221 3.35 6.83 13.84
N LYS A 222 2.76 6.65 12.65
CA LYS A 222 3.40 5.97 11.51
C LYS A 222 4.24 6.96 10.70
N PRO A 223 5.47 6.61 10.27
CA PRO A 223 6.21 7.43 9.32
C PRO A 223 5.33 7.69 8.10
N SER A 224 5.31 8.94 7.64
CA SER A 224 4.61 9.34 6.44
C SER A 224 5.62 9.92 5.47
N VAL A 225 5.44 9.62 4.19
CA VAL A 225 6.12 10.29 3.09
C VAL A 225 5.32 11.55 2.78
N PHE A 226 5.81 12.71 3.22
CA PHE A 226 5.23 13.98 2.83
C PHE A 226 5.75 14.37 1.44
N LEU A 227 4.85 14.93 0.64
CA LEU A 227 5.15 15.40 -0.71
C LEU A 227 5.25 16.93 -0.66
N GLU A 228 6.37 17.52 -1.05
CA GLU A 228 6.46 18.96 -1.28
C GLU A 228 5.96 19.28 -2.70
N SER A 229 5.30 20.43 -2.89
CA SER A 229 5.17 21.04 -4.21
C SER A 229 6.56 21.49 -4.64
N VAL A 230 7.11 20.96 -5.74
CA VAL A 230 8.38 21.43 -6.31
C VAL A 230 8.35 22.95 -6.44
N GLY A 231 9.07 23.62 -5.55
CA GLY A 231 9.20 25.06 -5.47
C GLY A 231 10.67 25.45 -5.53
N THR A 232 11.16 25.63 -6.76
CA THR A 232 12.46 26.21 -7.16
C THR A 232 13.63 25.23 -7.32
N PRO A 233 14.27 25.15 -8.51
CA PRO A 233 15.51 24.41 -8.71
C PRO A 233 16.67 25.06 -7.92
N PRO A 234 17.73 24.30 -7.57
CA PRO A 234 18.90 24.86 -6.92
C PRO A 234 19.52 25.94 -7.82
N SER A 235 19.79 27.13 -7.27
CA SER A 235 20.49 28.17 -8.00
C SER A 235 21.86 27.64 -8.41
N THR A 236 22.08 27.49 -9.72
CA THR A 236 23.40 27.32 -10.29
C THR A 236 24.16 28.62 -10.06
N ARG A 237 24.93 28.70 -8.97
CA ARG A 237 26.00 29.70 -8.89
C ARG A 237 27.11 29.24 -9.85
N ARG A 238 27.32 30.06 -10.89
CA ARG A 238 28.55 30.09 -11.67
C ARG A 238 29.71 30.57 -10.81
#